data_AF-A0A2M9HT35-F1
#
_entry.id   AF-A0A2M9HT35-F1
#
_cell.length_a   1.000
_cell.length_b   1.000
_cell.length_c   1.000
_cell.angle_alpha   90.00
_cell.angle_beta   90.00
_cell.angle_gamma   90.00
#
_symmetry.space_group_name_H-M   'P 1'
#
loop_
_entity.id
_entity.type
_entity.pdbx_description
1 polymer ?
#
loop_
_entity_poly.entity_id
_entity_poly.type
_entity_poly.pdbx_seq_one_letter_code
_entity_poly.pdbx_strand_id
1 'polypeptide(L)'
;MPELNQVVADRMKSSLTSLHISIRDYASKAGLGYEAAKRRVNGEIPLTLSDIQIFCKVTGYKPSELLENKFVLKSSPALADGRE
;
A
#
# COMPACT_ATOMS: atom_id res chain seq x y z
N MET A 1 10.08 16.56 10.44
CA MET A 1 10.01 15.08 10.44
C MET A 1 8.75 14.71 9.68
N PRO A 2 8.81 13.86 8.64
CA PRO A 2 7.60 13.46 7.94
C PRO A 2 6.67 12.73 8.92
N GLU A 3 5.39 13.10 8.94
CA GLU A 3 4.40 12.41 9.77
C GLU A 3 4.33 10.95 9.34
N LEU A 4 4.25 10.04 10.32
CA LEU A 4 4.18 8.59 10.10
C LEU A 4 3.10 8.22 9.07
N ASN A 5 1.98 8.96 9.07
CA ASN A 5 0.91 8.79 8.09
C ASN A 5 1.38 8.99 6.65
N GLN A 6 2.15 10.06 6.40
CA GLN A 6 2.66 10.37 5.06
C GLN A 6 3.66 9.32 4.59
N VAL A 7 4.52 8.84 5.50
CA VAL A 7 5.49 7.78 5.21
C VAL A 7 4.76 6.48 4.85
N VAL A 8 3.74 6.09 5.60
CA VAL A 8 2.97 4.87 5.33
C VAL A 8 2.17 5.02 4.04
N ALA A 9 1.57 6.18 3.77
CA ALA A 9 0.85 6.45 2.53
C ALA A 9 1.76 6.35 1.29
N ASP A 10 2.95 6.94 1.35
CA ASP A 10 3.94 6.87 0.26
C ASP A 10 4.40 5.43 0.00
N ARG A 11 4.57 4.65 1.07
CA ARG A 11 4.85 3.20 1.00
C ARG A 11 3.69 2.43 0.38
N MET A 12 2.45 2.69 0.79
CA MET A 12 1.25 2.08 0.20
C MET A 12 1.16 2.36 -1.30
N LYS A 13 1.41 3.61 -1.70
CA LYS A 13 1.43 4.02 -3.11
C LYS A 13 2.51 3.25 -3.88
N SER A 14 3.73 3.21 -3.34
CA SER A 14 4.83 2.47 -3.96
C SER A 14 4.56 0.97 -4.03
N SER A 15 3.94 0.37 -3.01
CA SER A 15 3.47 -1.03 -3.04
C SER A 15 2.44 -1.26 -4.14
N LEU A 16 1.43 -0.38 -4.27
CA LEU A 16 0.40 -0.51 -5.30
C LEU A 16 1.01 -0.40 -6.71
N THR A 17 1.92 0.55 -6.91
CA THR A 17 2.67 0.69 -8.17
C THR A 17 3.51 -0.55 -8.45
N SER A 18 4.25 -1.07 -7.47
CA SER A 18 5.09 -2.26 -7.64
C SER A 18 4.27 -3.53 -7.91
N LEU A 19 3.08 -3.64 -7.33
CA LEU A 19 2.15 -4.75 -7.57
C LEU A 19 1.29 -4.57 -8.83
N HIS A 20 1.44 -3.47 -9.58
CA HIS A 20 0.55 -3.10 -10.69
C HIS A 20 -0.95 -3.08 -10.32
N ILE A 21 -1.27 -2.78 -9.06
CA ILE A 21 -2.64 -2.66 -8.58
C ILE A 21 -3.10 -1.22 -8.74
N SER A 22 -4.14 -1.01 -9.55
CA SER A 22 -4.78 0.30 -9.67
C SER A 22 -5.53 0.66 -8.39
N ILE A 23 -5.61 1.96 -8.06
CA ILE A 23 -6.37 2.45 -6.90
C ILE A 23 -7.83 1.97 -6.94
N ARG A 24 -8.41 1.83 -8.14
CA ARG A 24 -9.77 1.28 -8.34
C ARG A 24 -9.87 -0.19 -7.94
N ASP A 25 -8.88 -1.01 -8.30
CA ASP A 25 -8.84 -2.43 -7.96
C ASP A 25 -8.64 -2.61 -6.46
N TYR A 26 -7.73 -1.81 -5.87
CA TYR A 26 -7.56 -1.72 -4.42
C TYR A 26 -8.86 -1.31 -3.72
N ALA A 27 -9.54 -0.25 -4.18
CA ALA A 27 -10.79 0.21 -3.62
C ALA A 27 -11.86 -0.90 -3.64
N SER A 28 -11.99 -1.60 -4.77
CA SER A 28 -12.92 -2.71 -4.93
C SER A 28 -12.60 -3.87 -3.99
N LYS A 29 -11.33 -4.28 -3.88
CA LYS A 29 -10.89 -5.37 -2.98
C LYS A 29 -10.97 -5.00 -1.50
N ALA A 30 -10.77 -3.74 -1.18
CA ALA A 30 -10.86 -3.21 0.19
C ALA A 30 -12.32 -2.92 0.61
N GLY A 31 -13.29 -2.99 -0.31
CA GLY A 31 -14.67 -2.58 -0.04
C GLY A 31 -14.81 -1.08 0.24
N LEU A 32 -13.89 -0.28 -0.28
CA LEU A 32 -13.82 1.17 -0.07
C LEU A 32 -14.32 1.90 -1.32
N GLY A 33 -14.89 3.09 -1.12
CA GLY A 33 -15.14 4.01 -2.24
C GLY A 33 -13.83 4.45 -2.90
N TYR A 34 -13.83 4.64 -4.22
CA TYR A 34 -12.64 5.05 -4.99
C TYR A 34 -11.97 6.31 -4.43
N GLU A 35 -12.77 7.34 -4.14
CA GLU A 35 -12.30 8.59 -3.52
C GLU A 35 -11.65 8.35 -2.16
N ALA A 36 -12.27 7.52 -1.32
CA ALA A 36 -11.74 7.20 0.01
C ALA A 36 -10.43 6.40 -0.08
N ALA A 37 -10.30 5.48 -1.04
CA ALA A 37 -9.07 4.76 -1.30
C ALA A 37 -7.96 5.68 -1.83
N LYS A 38 -8.28 6.58 -2.75
CA LYS A 38 -7.34 7.57 -3.32
C LYS A 38 -6.78 8.48 -2.24
N ARG A 39 -7.64 9.04 -1.38
CA ARG A 39 -7.24 9.94 -0.29
C ARG A 39 -6.34 9.23 0.74
N ARG A 40 -6.60 7.95 1.03
CA ARG A 40 -5.74 7.13 1.89
C ARG A 40 -4.35 6.91 1.29
N VAL A 41 -4.29 6.51 0.02
CA VAL A 41 -3.02 6.24 -0.68
C VAL A 41 -2.20 7.52 -0.85
N ASN A 42 -2.84 8.68 -0.98
CA ASN A 42 -2.16 9.98 -1.01
C ASN A 42 -1.80 10.52 0.38
N GLY A 43 -2.26 9.90 1.46
CA GLY A 43 -2.05 10.40 2.82
C GLY A 43 -2.87 11.64 3.17
N GLU A 44 -3.89 11.98 2.38
CA GLU A 44 -4.81 13.12 2.62
C GLU A 44 -5.71 12.89 3.84
N ILE A 45 -5.90 11.63 4.24
CA ILE A 45 -6.62 11.25 5.46
C ILE A 45 -5.72 10.40 6.35
N PRO A 46 -5.88 10.49 7.69
CA PRO A 46 -5.15 9.66 8.62
C PRO A 46 -5.53 8.19 8.42
N LEU A 47 -4.52 7.36 8.18
CA LEU A 47 -4.65 5.91 8.04
C LEU A 47 -4.87 5.29 9.42
N THR A 48 -5.97 4.55 9.56
CA THR A 48 -6.20 3.75 10.77
C THR A 48 -5.46 2.41 10.68
N LEU A 49 -5.22 1.77 11.82
CA LEU A 49 -4.66 0.41 11.85
C LEU A 49 -5.52 -0.58 11.06
N SER A 50 -6.84 -0.40 11.07
CA SER A 50 -7.77 -1.20 10.27
C SER A 50 -7.54 -1.03 8.77
N ASP A 51 -7.29 0.20 8.31
CA ASP A 51 -6.99 0.47 6.89
C ASP A 51 -5.69 -0.18 6.46
N ILE A 52 -4.65 -0.10 7.30
CA ILE A 52 -3.37 -0.78 7.06
C ILE A 52 -3.59 -2.29 7.00
N GLN A 53 -4.42 -2.84 7.89
CA GLN A 53 -4.71 -4.28 7.92
C GLN A 53 -5.46 -4.74 6.66
N ILE A 54 -6.43 -3.96 6.18
CA ILE A 54 -7.14 -4.22 4.92
C ILE A 54 -6.17 -4.16 3.75
N PHE A 55 -5.33 -3.13 3.70
CA PHE A 55 -4.32 -2.99 2.66
C PHE A 55 -3.35 -4.18 2.62
N CYS A 56 -2.86 -4.60 3.79
CA CYS A 56 -2.03 -5.79 3.95
C CYS A 56 -2.72 -7.05 3.44
N LYS A 57 -4.03 -7.23 3.70
CA LYS A 57 -4.81 -8.34 3.15
C LYS A 57 -4.90 -8.31 1.62
N VAL A 58 -5.04 -7.12 1.03
CA VAL A 58 -5.16 -6.96 -0.43
C VAL A 58 -3.82 -7.14 -1.15
N THR A 59 -2.74 -6.68 -0.54
CA THR A 59 -1.41 -6.61 -1.17
C THR A 59 -0.47 -7.76 -0.75
N GLY A 60 -0.81 -8.50 0.32
CA GLY A 60 0.04 -9.55 0.88
C GLY A 60 1.22 -9.04 1.73
N TYR A 61 1.28 -7.74 2.01
CA TYR A 61 2.26 -7.17 2.93
C TYR A 61 1.85 -7.41 4.39
N LYS A 62 2.83 -7.38 5.30
CA LYS A 62 2.53 -7.35 6.74
C LYS A 62 2.48 -5.90 7.24
N PRO A 63 1.59 -5.58 8.20
CA PRO A 63 1.52 -4.23 8.78
C PRO A 63 2.83 -3.81 9.45
N SER A 64 3.59 -4.78 9.98
CA SER A 64 4.93 -4.55 10.52
C SER A 64 5.92 -4.05 9.46
N GLU A 65 5.88 -4.59 8.23
CA GLU A 65 6.76 -4.16 7.13
C GLU A 65 6.48 -2.71 6.70
N LEU A 66 5.22 -2.26 6.81
CA LEU A 66 4.81 -0.89 6.52
C LEU A 66 5.20 0.11 7.61
N LEU A 67 5.39 -0.35 8.85
CA LEU A 67 5.74 0.47 10.01
C LEU A 67 7.24 0.44 10.34
N GLU A 68 8.01 -0.50 9.76
CA GLU A 68 9.45 -0.62 10.01
C GLU A 68 10.26 0.55 9.40
N ASN A 69 11.46 0.81 9.92
CA ASN A 69 12.33 1.86 9.36
C ASN A 69 12.79 1.55 7.93
N LYS A 70 12.90 0.26 7.58
CA LYS A 70 13.26 -0.20 6.25
C LYS A 70 12.04 -0.78 5.55
N PHE A 71 11.62 -0.15 4.47
CA PHE A 71 10.51 -0.63 3.65
C PHE A 71 11.06 -1.33 2.42
N VAL A 72 10.77 -2.62 2.29
CA VAL A 72 11.17 -3.42 1.13
C VAL A 72 9.96 -3.59 0.22
N LEU A 73 10.07 -3.08 -0.99
CA LEU A 73 9.07 -3.31 -2.03
C LEU A 73 9.16 -4.77 -2.48
N LYS A 74 8.16 -5.57 -2.12
CA LYS A 74 7.92 -6.87 -2.75
C LYS A 74 7.51 -6.61 -4.19
N SER A 75 8.42 -6.96 -5.10
CA SER A 75 8.10 -7.06 -6.51
C SER A 75 7.08 -8.19 -6.69
N SER A 76 6.05 -7.96 -7.50
CA SER A 76 5.20 -9.06 -7.95
C SER A 76 6.08 -10.18 -8.51
N PRO A 77 5.78 -11.46 -8.23
CA PRO A 77 6.55 -12.59 -8.78
C PRO A 77 6.59 -12.60 -10.32
N ALA A 78 5.77 -11.80 -11.00
CA ALA A 78 5.83 -11.55 -12.44
C ALA A 78 7.07 -10.77 -12.91
N LEU A 79 7.86 -10.16 -12.02
CA LEU A 79 9.09 -9.42 -12.35
C LEU A 79 10.37 -10.03 -11.74
N ALA A 80 10.24 -11.16 -11.03
CA ALA A 80 11.39 -11.90 -10.48
C ALA A 80 12.00 -12.90 -11.49
N ASP A 81 11.35 -13.11 -12.64
CA ASP A 81 11.82 -13.96 -13.73
C ASP A 81 12.36 -13.06 -14.85
N GLY A 82 13.65 -12.70 -14.80
CA GLY A 82 14.21 -11.80 -15.82
C GLY A 82 15.63 -11.29 -15.62
N ARG A 83 16.44 -11.92 -14.77
CA ARG A 83 17.91 -11.74 -14.77
C ARG A 83 18.60 -13.02 -14.34
N GLU A 84 18.86 -13.90 -15.30
CA GLU A 84 20.06 -14.75 -15.37
C GLU A 84 20.53 -14.83 -16.83
#